data_AF-A0A7S1WPB9-F1
#
_entry.id   AF-A0A7S1WPB9-F1
#
_cell.length_a   1.000
_cell.length_b   1.000
_cell.length_c   1.000
_cell.angle_alpha   90.00
_cell.angle_beta   90.00
_cell.angle_gamma   90.00
#
_symmetry.space_group_name_H-M   'P 1'
#
loop_
_entity.id
_entity.type
_entity.pdbx_description
1 polymer ?
#
loop_
_entity_poly.entity_id
_entity_poly.type
_entity_poly.pdbx_seq_one_letter_code
_entity_poly.pdbx_strand_id
1 'polypeptide(L)'
;MVVIVTPGVLARPWCAGEIAVAHQHQVPLVPVVFGTPWPPSSESIESALAGLGPQGTEILAGKGISLVQIRDAYGALSAASPVLVEALSECSYDRAIRAMLGVCDGRAPSLAPPAQSAAEDGGGVAAGIRRQ
;
A
#
# COMPACT_ATOMS: atom_id res chain seq x y z
N MET A 1 0.86 -5.22 9.24
CA MET A 1 1.34 -5.85 7.99
C MET A 1 0.98 -4.93 6.84
N VAL A 2 1.99 -4.55 6.05
CA VAL A 2 1.78 -3.81 4.80
C VAL A 2 1.60 -4.83 3.67
N VAL A 3 0.54 -4.68 2.88
CA VAL A 3 0.22 -5.60 1.78
C VAL A 3 0.25 -4.83 0.47
N ILE A 4 1.18 -5.18 -0.42
CA ILE A 4 1.18 -4.68 -1.79
C ILE A 4 0.05 -5.39 -2.52
N VAL A 5 -1.02 -4.65 -2.82
CA VAL A 5 -2.21 -5.27 -3.39
C VAL A 5 -2.13 -5.30 -4.90
N THR A 6 -1.88 -6.49 -5.43
CA THR A 6 -2.00 -6.82 -6.85
C THR A 6 -2.63 -8.20 -6.99
N PRO A 7 -3.31 -8.51 -8.12
CA PRO A 7 -3.86 -9.85 -8.34
C PRO A 7 -2.80 -10.95 -8.19
N GLY A 8 -1.59 -10.69 -8.67
CA GLY A 8 -0.47 -11.63 -8.55
C GLY A 8 -0.01 -11.88 -7.12
N VAL A 9 -0.04 -10.87 -6.23
CA VAL A 9 0.28 -11.07 -4.81
C VAL A 9 -0.84 -11.87 -4.13
N LEU A 10 -2.10 -11.52 -4.36
CA LEU A 10 -3.24 -12.18 -3.72
C LEU A 10 -3.46 -13.63 -4.20
N ALA A 11 -3.00 -13.98 -5.40
CA ALA A 11 -3.08 -15.34 -5.91
C ALA A 11 -1.90 -16.24 -5.47
N ARG A 12 -0.93 -15.73 -4.71
CA ARG A 12 0.21 -16.53 -4.23
C ARG A 12 -0.11 -17.18 -2.87
N PRO A 13 0.02 -18.51 -2.74
CA PRO A 13 -0.31 -19.21 -1.50
C PRO A 13 0.40 -18.66 -0.26
N TRP A 14 1.69 -18.33 -0.38
CA TRP A 14 2.48 -17.79 0.72
C TRP A 14 1.92 -16.45 1.21
N CYS A 15 1.62 -15.54 0.28
CA CYS A 15 1.05 -14.23 0.60
C CYS A 15 -0.35 -14.35 1.20
N ALA A 16 -1.20 -15.21 0.62
CA ALA A 16 -2.52 -15.50 1.15
C ALA A 16 -2.46 -16.02 2.59
N GLY A 17 -1.51 -16.93 2.86
CA GLY A 17 -1.26 -17.45 4.20
C GLY A 17 -0.81 -16.38 5.18
N GLU A 18 0.16 -15.54 4.82
CA GLU A 18 0.63 -14.45 5.68
C GLU A 18 -0.48 -13.45 6.01
N ILE A 19 -1.31 -13.07 5.02
CA ILE A 19 -2.44 -12.17 5.21
C ILE A 19 -3.47 -12.81 6.16
N ALA A 20 -3.79 -14.09 5.97
CA ALA A 20 -4.71 -14.82 6.83
C ALA A 20 -4.21 -14.92 8.28
N VAL A 21 -2.93 -15.25 8.47
CA VAL A 21 -2.30 -15.33 9.79
C VAL A 21 -2.27 -13.95 10.46
N ALA A 22 -1.87 -12.90 9.73
CA ALA A 22 -1.89 -11.53 10.25
C ALA A 22 -3.30 -11.12 10.71
N HIS A 23 -4.33 -11.42 9.92
CA HIS A 23 -5.72 -11.18 10.29
C HIS A 23 -6.15 -11.96 11.55
N GLN A 24 -5.83 -13.25 11.63
CA GLN A 24 -6.16 -14.09 12.80
C GLN A 24 -5.52 -13.56 14.09
N HIS A 25 -4.30 -13.05 14.00
CA HIS A 25 -3.57 -12.46 15.12
C HIS A 25 -3.86 -10.97 15.33
N GLN A 26 -4.89 -10.43 14.67
CA GLN A 26 -5.31 -9.02 14.79
C GLN A 26 -4.19 -8.03 14.48
N VAL A 27 -3.24 -8.42 13.62
CA VAL A 27 -2.20 -7.52 13.13
C VAL A 27 -2.85 -6.56 12.13
N PRO A 28 -2.74 -5.23 12.30
CA PRO A 28 -3.35 -4.27 11.39
C PRO A 28 -2.91 -4.50 9.94
N LEU A 29 -3.87 -4.59 9.01
CA LEU A 29 -3.60 -4.74 7.58
C LEU A 29 -3.63 -3.36 6.91
N VAL A 30 -2.57 -3.05 6.16
CA VAL A 30 -2.42 -1.77 5.47
C VAL A 30 -2.28 -2.06 3.98
N PRO A 31 -3.36 -1.94 3.19
CA PRO A 31 -3.29 -2.16 1.75
C PRO A 31 -2.55 -1.01 1.07
N VAL A 32 -1.55 -1.33 0.26
CA VAL A 32 -0.83 -0.40 -0.61
C VAL A 32 -1.17 -0.75 -2.05
N VAL A 33 -1.87 0.16 -2.74
CA VAL A 33 -2.44 -0.09 -4.06
C VAL A 33 -1.69 0.73 -5.11
N PHE A 34 -1.34 0.11 -6.23
CA PHE A 34 -0.66 0.77 -7.35
C PHE A 34 -1.59 0.93 -8.55
N GLY A 35 -1.97 2.17 -8.88
CA GLY A 35 -2.50 2.54 -10.20
C GLY A 35 -3.84 1.94 -10.67
N THR A 36 -4.53 1.13 -9.87
CA THR A 36 -5.81 0.53 -10.25
C THR A 36 -6.91 0.89 -9.24
N PRO A 37 -8.19 0.89 -9.68
CA PRO A 37 -9.30 1.16 -8.76
C PRO A 37 -9.36 0.10 -7.65
N TRP A 38 -9.46 0.60 -6.42
CA TRP A 38 -9.64 -0.10 -5.15
C TRP A 38 -10.89 0.45 -4.48
N PRO A 39 -11.68 -0.31 -3.68
CA PRO A 39 -11.44 -1.66 -3.12
C PRO A 39 -11.76 -2.84 -4.06
N PRO A 40 -11.23 -4.06 -3.77
CA PRO A 40 -11.47 -5.25 -4.54
C PRO A 40 -12.91 -5.70 -4.31
N SER A 41 -13.64 -5.94 -5.39
CA SER A 41 -14.97 -6.52 -5.33
C SER A 41 -14.92 -7.95 -4.77
N SER A 42 -16.05 -8.46 -4.27
CA SER A 42 -16.17 -9.88 -3.89
C SER A 42 -15.76 -10.80 -5.04
N GLU A 43 -16.08 -10.43 -6.28
CA GLU A 43 -15.65 -11.15 -7.48
C GLU A 43 -14.11 -11.17 -7.64
N SER A 44 -13.44 -10.05 -7.36
CA SER A 44 -11.97 -9.98 -7.39
C SER A 44 -11.33 -10.87 -6.31
N ILE A 45 -11.95 -10.94 -5.13
CA ILE A 45 -11.52 -11.83 -4.04
C ILE A 45 -11.65 -13.30 -4.48
N GLU A 46 -12.80 -13.69 -5.03
CA GLU A 46 -13.01 -15.06 -5.50
C GLU A 46 -12.06 -15.42 -6.66
N SER A 47 -11.78 -14.49 -7.56
CA SER A 47 -10.79 -14.67 -8.63
C SER A 47 -9.38 -14.92 -8.05
N ALA A 48 -8.97 -14.17 -7.03
CA ALA A 48 -7.69 -14.38 -6.36
C ALA A 48 -7.62 -15.74 -5.65
N LEU A 49 -8.71 -16.16 -4.99
CA LEU A 49 -8.79 -17.48 -4.35
C LEU A 49 -8.72 -18.61 -5.38
N ALA A 50 -9.41 -18.48 -6.52
CA ALA A 50 -9.32 -19.43 -7.62
C ALA A 50 -7.89 -19.52 -8.17
N GLY A 51 -7.17 -18.39 -8.21
CA GLY A 51 -5.77 -18.30 -8.64
C GLY A 51 -4.77 -19.08 -7.79
N LEU A 52 -5.12 -19.47 -6.55
CA LEU A 52 -4.26 -20.32 -5.70
C LEU A 52 -4.04 -21.71 -6.29
N GLY A 53 -5.05 -22.23 -7.01
CA GLY A 53 -5.06 -23.58 -7.56
C GLY A 53 -4.99 -24.69 -6.50
N PRO A 54 -5.09 -25.97 -6.92
CA PRO A 54 -5.12 -27.11 -5.99
C PRO A 54 -3.85 -27.22 -5.13
N GLN A 55 -2.68 -27.09 -5.75
CA GLN A 55 -1.39 -27.18 -5.05
C GLN A 55 -1.24 -26.08 -4.00
N GLY A 56 -1.66 -24.86 -4.32
CA GLY A 56 -1.65 -23.75 -3.37
C GLY A 56 -2.57 -24.01 -2.18
N THR A 57 -3.78 -24.51 -2.44
CA THR A 57 -4.72 -24.87 -1.37
C THR A 57 -4.20 -25.99 -0.48
N GLU A 58 -3.52 -26.99 -1.04
CA GLU A 58 -2.91 -28.09 -0.27
C GLU A 58 -1.79 -27.59 0.65
N ILE A 59 -0.90 -26.73 0.14
CA ILE A 59 0.18 -26.10 0.94
C ILE A 59 -0.41 -25.35 2.14
N LEU A 60 -1.47 -24.57 1.92
CA LEU A 60 -2.14 -23.78 2.95
C LEU A 60 -2.84 -24.68 3.97
N ALA A 61 -3.56 -25.70 3.51
CA ALA A 61 -4.20 -26.69 4.37
C ALA A 61 -3.17 -27.42 5.26
N GLY A 62 -1.99 -27.77 4.72
CA GLY A 62 -0.88 -28.34 5.47
C GLY A 62 -0.29 -27.43 6.56
N LYS A 63 -0.62 -26.13 6.53
CA LYS A 63 -0.29 -25.15 7.56
C LYS A 63 -1.47 -24.78 8.46
N GLY A 64 -2.61 -25.47 8.33
CA GLY A 64 -3.82 -25.18 9.09
C GLY A 64 -4.55 -23.91 8.64
N ILE A 65 -4.29 -23.42 7.43
CA ILE A 65 -4.93 -22.23 6.87
C ILE A 65 -6.01 -22.66 5.87
N SER A 66 -7.26 -22.32 6.15
CA SER A 66 -8.40 -22.62 5.30
C SER A 66 -8.71 -21.51 4.31
N LEU A 67 -9.38 -21.85 3.20
CA LEU A 67 -9.86 -20.86 2.23
C LEU A 67 -10.85 -19.86 2.84
N VAL A 68 -11.62 -20.27 3.84
CA VAL A 68 -12.53 -19.37 4.56
C VAL A 68 -11.74 -18.30 5.30
N GLN A 69 -10.67 -18.69 6.01
CA GLN A 69 -9.81 -17.74 6.72
C GLN A 69 -9.13 -16.74 5.78
N ILE A 70 -8.72 -17.19 4.58
CA ILE A 70 -8.13 -16.32 3.57
C ILE A 70 -9.18 -15.36 3.02
N ARG A 71 -10.38 -15.85 2.71
CA ARG A 71 -11.51 -15.02 2.25
C ARG A 71 -11.83 -13.93 3.26
N ASP A 72 -11.96 -14.30 4.54
CA ASP A 72 -12.26 -13.35 5.62
C ASP A 72 -11.16 -12.30 5.73
N ALA A 73 -9.89 -12.71 5.66
CA ALA A 73 -8.76 -11.80 5.69
C ALA A 73 -8.70 -10.86 4.47
N TYR A 74 -9.07 -11.34 3.28
CA TYR A 74 -9.17 -10.50 2.08
C TYR A 74 -10.35 -9.52 2.18
N GLY A 75 -11.46 -9.93 2.80
CA GLY A 75 -12.57 -9.04 3.14
C GLY A 75 -12.15 -7.93 4.10
N ALA A 76 -11.42 -8.28 5.17
CA ALA A 76 -10.87 -7.30 6.11
C ALA A 76 -9.85 -6.36 5.46
N LEU A 77 -8.98 -6.89 4.59
CA LEU A 77 -8.05 -6.09 3.80
C LEU A 77 -8.80 -5.12 2.87
N SER A 78 -9.87 -5.56 2.21
CA SER A 78 -10.74 -4.73 1.35
C SER A 78 -11.40 -3.58 2.10
N ALA A 79 -11.85 -3.84 3.33
CA ALA A 79 -12.47 -2.85 4.21
C ALA A 79 -11.46 -1.88 4.87
N ALA A 80 -10.16 -2.18 4.83
CA ALA A 80 -9.13 -1.34 5.41
C ALA A 80 -8.87 -0.08 4.57
N SER A 81 -8.45 1.02 5.22
CA SER A 81 -8.10 2.26 4.54
C SER A 81 -6.82 2.06 3.71
N PRO A 82 -6.88 2.21 2.37
CA PRO A 82 -5.72 1.98 1.52
C PRO A 82 -4.78 3.18 1.50
N VAL A 83 -3.50 2.89 1.33
CA VAL A 83 -2.52 3.84 0.83
C VAL A 83 -2.51 3.73 -0.69
N LEU A 84 -3.05 4.75 -1.35
CA LEU A 84 -3.02 4.83 -2.81
C LEU A 84 -1.67 5.38 -3.26
N VAL A 85 -0.95 4.57 -4.03
CA VAL A 85 0.23 5.00 -4.77
C VAL A 85 -0.21 5.15 -6.21
N GLU A 86 -0.49 6.38 -6.63
CA GLU A 86 -0.77 6.65 -8.04
C GLU A 86 0.40 6.14 -8.88
N ALA A 87 0.06 5.40 -9.95
CA ALA A 87 1.03 4.97 -10.96
C ALA A 87 1.48 6.19 -11.75
N LEU A 88 2.26 7.06 -11.11
CA LEU A 88 2.88 8.18 -11.75
C LEU A 88 4.27 7.72 -12.18
N SER A 89 4.56 7.96 -13.45
CA SER A 89 5.87 7.83 -14.10
C SER A 89 7.03 8.54 -13.37
N GLU A 90 6.77 9.22 -12.25
CA GLU A 90 7.74 9.95 -11.44
C GLU A 90 7.47 9.86 -9.92
N CYS A 91 6.67 8.90 -9.44
CA CYS A 91 6.57 8.67 -8.00
C CYS A 91 7.86 7.99 -7.52
N SER A 92 8.79 8.77 -6.97
CA SER A 92 10.01 8.19 -6.38
C SER A 92 9.61 7.26 -5.23
N TYR A 93 10.26 6.10 -5.17
CA TYR A 93 10.10 5.09 -4.12
C TYR A 93 10.01 5.69 -2.71
N ASP A 94 10.63 6.84 -2.45
CA ASP A 94 10.59 7.56 -1.18
C ASP A 94 9.18 7.97 -0.74
N ARG A 95 8.27 8.34 -1.66
CA ARG A 95 6.89 8.69 -1.27
C ARG A 95 6.13 7.46 -0.80
N ALA A 96 6.27 6.33 -1.50
CA ALA A 96 5.67 5.08 -1.07
C ALA A 96 6.25 4.65 0.29
N ILE A 97 7.57 4.75 0.48
CA ILE A 97 8.24 4.45 1.74
C ILE A 97 7.74 5.35 2.87
N ARG A 98 7.64 6.67 2.67
CA ARG A 98 7.14 7.60 3.70
C ARG A 98 5.67 7.36 4.04
N ALA A 99 4.84 7.04 3.04
CA ALA A 99 3.44 6.68 3.29
C ALA A 99 3.35 5.37 4.10
N MET A 100 4.16 4.35 3.76
CA MET A 100 4.25 3.10 4.51
C MET A 100 4.75 3.32 5.95
N LEU A 101 5.79 4.14 6.14
CA LEU A 101 6.33 4.48 7.47
C LEU A 101 5.36 5.31 8.30
N GLY A 102 4.64 6.26 7.69
CA GLY A 102 3.64 7.07 8.38
C GLY A 102 2.52 6.22 8.99
N VAL A 103 2.10 5.16 8.31
CA VAL A 103 1.12 4.22 8.85
C VAL A 103 1.70 3.39 10.02
N CYS A 104 2.97 3.01 9.97
CA CYS A 104 3.65 2.35 11.09
C CYS A 104 3.70 3.23 12.36
N ASP A 105 3.76 4.55 12.18
CA ASP A 105 3.79 5.53 13.28
C ASP A 105 2.38 5.95 13.77
N GLY A 106 1.32 5.30 13.28
CA GLY A 106 -0.07 5.63 13.63
C GLY A 106 -0.55 6.98 13.07
N ARG A 107 0.15 7.56 12.10
CA ARG A 107 -0.29 8.76 11.39
C ARG A 107 -1.15 8.36 10.19
N ALA A 108 -2.24 9.09 9.97
CA ALA A 108 -3.02 8.92 8.75
C ALA A 108 -2.13 9.19 7.52
N PRO A 109 -2.24 8.38 6.45
CA PRO A 109 -1.46 8.58 5.25
C PRO A 109 -1.84 9.92 4.62
N SER A 110 -0.99 10.93 4.79
CA SER A 110 -1.12 12.21 4.10
C SER A 110 -0.24 12.18 2.86
N LEU A 111 -0.88 12.19 1.69
CA LEU A 111 -0.23 12.34 0.39
C LEU A 111 0.04 13.80 0.03
N ALA A 112 -0.09 14.73 0.99
CA ALA A 112 0.18 16.13 0.73
C ALA A 112 1.61 16.28 0.18
N PRO A 113 1.78 16.95 -0.98
CA PRO A 113 3.12 17.19 -1.51
C PRO A 113 3.95 17.91 -0.44
N PRO A 114 5.26 17.62 -0.33
CA PRO A 114 6.12 18.37 0.57
C PRO A 114 5.93 19.84 0.23
N ALA A 115 5.59 20.66 1.24
CA ALA A 115 5.48 22.09 1.09
C ALA A 115 6.78 22.56 0.40
N GLN A 116 6.65 23.09 -0.82
CA GLN A 116 7.79 23.68 -1.52
C GLN A 116 8.34 24.73 -0.56
N SER A 117 9.52 24.48 -0.01
CA SER A 117 10.21 25.45 0.82
C SER A 117 10.35 26.69 -0.06
N ALA A 118 9.62 27.75 0.30
CA ALA A 118 9.75 29.04 -0.32
C ALA A 118 11.25 29.37 -0.34
N ALA A 119 11.81 29.44 -1.54
CA ALA A 119 13.16 29.95 -1.71
C ALA A 119 13.14 31.37 -1.17
N GLU A 120 13.74 31.57 -0.01
CA GLU A 120 14.14 32.89 0.48
C GLU A 120 15.23 33.38 -0.46
N ASP A 121 14.81 34.07 -1.52
CA ASP A 121 15.72 34.79 -2.42
C ASP A 121 16.14 36.08 -1.71
N GLY A 122 17.11 35.94 -0.81
CA GLY A 122 17.83 37.04 -0.23
C GLY A 122 19.03 37.42 -1.09
N GLY A 123 19.18 38.69 -1.44
CA GLY A 123 20.48 39.21 -1.89
C GLY A 123 20.39 40.39 -2.82
N GLY A 124 20.53 41.59 -2.26
CA GLY A 124 20.43 42.85 -3.01
C GLY A 124 21.57 43.12 -3.98
N VAL A 125 21.33 44.06 -4.89
CA VAL A 125 22.38 44.75 -5.64
C VAL A 125 22.14 46.25 -5.54
N ALA A 126 23.03 46.91 -4.81
CA ALA A 126 23.19 48.35 -4.81
C ALA A 126 23.82 48.80 -6.14
N ALA A 127 23.30 49.86 -6.75
CA ALA A 127 24.03 50.60 -7.79
C ALA A 127 23.67 52.10 -7.70
N GLY A 128 24.38 52.82 -6.83
CA GLY A 128 24.47 54.26 -6.86
C GLY A 128 25.71 54.67 -7.66
N ILE A 129 25.52 55.31 -8.82
CA ILE A 129 26.56 56.11 -9.47
C ILE A 129 25.95 57.45 -9.88
N ARG A 130 26.30 58.51 -9.15
CA ARG A 130 26.21 59.92 -9.56
C ARG A 130 27.59 60.56 -9.34
N ARG A 131 28.20 61.03 -10.42
CA ARG A 131 29.08 62.22 -10.51
C ARG A 131 28.92 62.73 -11.95
N GLN A 132 28.24 63.87 -12.15
CA GLN A 132 28.78 65.24 -12.17
C GLN A 132 30.02 65.36 -13.05
#